data_AF-A0A0P6XT06-F1
#
_entry.id   AF-A0A0P6XT06-F1
#
_cell.length_a   1.000
_cell.length_b   1.000
_cell.length_c   1.000
_cell.angle_alpha   90.00
_cell.angle_beta   90.00
_cell.angle_gamma   90.00
#
_symmetry.space_group_name_H-M   'P 1'
#
loop_
_entity.id
_entity.type
_entity.pdbx_description
1 polymer ?
#
loop_
_entity_poly.entity_id
_entity_poly.type
_entity_poly.pdbx_seq_one_letter_code
_entity_poly.pdbx_strand_id
1 'polypeptide(L)'
;MQRLLRIYAIKQQSAIPINAFYAMAYNPWGANRASYTYSMVKKYTDFTNAVVIGQEFWSLIGEPSTYTELLEIYREVGLSKSSEITQKLL
;
A
#
# COMPACT_ATOMS: atom_id res chain seq x y z
N MET A 1 -15.61 -7.14 3.75
CA MET A 1 -14.59 -7.74 4.64
C MET A 1 -15.16 -8.69 5.69
N GLN A 2 -16.14 -8.30 6.53
CA GLN A 2 -16.57 -9.08 7.71
C GLN A 2 -17.04 -10.52 7.42
N ARG A 3 -17.72 -10.78 6.30
CA ARG A 3 -18.20 -12.13 5.96
C ARG A 3 -17.07 -13.13 5.72
N LEU A 4 -16.00 -12.71 5.02
CA LEU A 4 -14.87 -13.57 4.71
C LEU A 4 -14.10 -13.96 5.98
N LEU A 5 -13.89 -12.97 6.87
CA LEU A 5 -13.23 -13.15 8.17
C LEU A 5 -14.07 -14.04 9.12
N ARG A 6 -15.40 -13.92 9.10
CA ARG A 6 -16.30 -14.80 9.88
C ARG A 6 -16.26 -16.24 9.40
N ILE A 7 -16.27 -16.47 8.08
CA ILE A 7 -16.16 -17.82 7.51
C ILE A 7 -14.81 -18.45 7.90
N TYR A 8 -13.73 -17.66 7.85
CA TYR A 8 -12.41 -18.10 8.32
C TYR A 8 -12.41 -18.48 9.80
N ALA A 9 -12.93 -17.61 10.67
CA ALA A 9 -13.01 -17.86 12.12
C ALA A 9 -13.85 -19.10 12.47
N ILE A 10 -14.96 -19.34 11.76
CA ILE A 10 -15.82 -20.52 11.94
C ILE A 10 -15.12 -21.80 11.49
N LYS A 11 -14.32 -21.74 10.41
CA LYS A 11 -13.70 -22.93 9.83
C LYS A 11 -12.61 -23.55 10.70
N GLN A 12 -11.97 -22.77 11.57
CA GLN A 12 -11.01 -23.22 12.62
C GLN A 12 -10.02 -24.33 12.21
N GLN A 13 -9.74 -24.47 10.92
CA GLN A 13 -8.89 -25.50 10.34
C GLN A 13 -7.52 -24.89 10.13
N SER A 14 -6.62 -25.21 11.06
CA SER A 14 -5.20 -24.83 11.12
C SER A 14 -4.95 -23.53 11.90
N ALA A 15 -4.40 -23.70 13.10
CA ALA A 15 -3.92 -22.64 13.99
C ALA A 15 -2.61 -22.01 13.50
N ILE A 16 -2.55 -21.63 12.21
CA ILE A 16 -1.48 -20.77 11.72
C ILE A 16 -1.93 -19.34 11.98
N PRO A 17 -1.17 -18.54 12.75
CA PRO A 17 -1.51 -17.13 12.95
C PRO A 17 -1.44 -16.41 11.58
N ILE A 18 -2.59 -15.97 11.08
CA ILE A 18 -2.69 -15.20 9.84
C ILE A 18 -2.78 -13.72 10.21
N ASN A 19 -1.83 -12.93 9.69
CA ASN A 19 -1.90 -11.48 9.73
C ASN A 19 -2.51 -10.97 8.41
N ALA A 20 -3.61 -10.22 8.50
CA ALA A 20 -4.28 -9.63 7.35
C ALA A 20 -4.16 -8.11 7.40
N PHE A 21 -3.66 -7.52 6.31
CA PHE A 21 -3.45 -6.08 6.19
C PHE A 21 -4.23 -5.49 5.01
N TYR A 22 -4.69 -4.25 5.15
CA TYR A 22 -5.09 -3.41 4.04
C TYR A 22 -3.83 -2.75 3.45
N ALA A 23 -3.43 -3.21 2.28
CA ALA A 23 -2.21 -2.78 1.62
C ALA A 23 -2.45 -1.61 0.66
N MET A 24 -1.56 -0.63 0.71
CA MET A 24 -1.53 0.51 -0.20
C MET A 24 -0.14 0.62 -0.83
N ALA A 25 -0.06 0.50 -2.16
CA ALA A 25 1.21 0.51 -2.89
C ALA A 25 2.00 1.83 -2.75
N TYR A 26 1.31 2.94 -2.49
CA TYR A 26 1.88 4.26 -2.23
C TYR A 26 0.97 5.08 -1.31
N ASN A 27 1.51 6.16 -0.74
CA ASN A 27 0.73 7.14 0.01
C ASN A 27 0.42 8.37 -0.86
N PRO A 28 -0.85 8.67 -1.14
CA PRO A 28 -1.23 9.86 -1.93
C PRO A 28 -0.83 11.20 -1.30
N TRP A 29 -0.57 11.26 0.00
CA TRP A 29 -0.25 12.50 0.72
C TRP A 29 1.24 12.72 0.98
N GLY A 30 2.13 11.87 0.44
CA GLY A 30 3.58 11.99 0.59
C GLY A 30 4.23 10.72 1.13
N ALA A 31 5.56 10.70 1.19
CA ALA A 31 6.33 9.47 1.40
C ALA A 31 6.05 8.73 2.72
N ASN A 32 5.70 9.46 3.78
CA ASN A 32 5.57 8.89 5.13
C ASN A 32 4.11 8.58 5.47
N ARG A 33 3.85 7.49 6.22
CA ARG A 33 2.51 7.16 6.76
C ARG A 33 1.88 8.34 7.51
N ALA A 34 2.67 9.07 8.29
CA ALA A 34 2.23 10.22 9.07
C ALA A 34 1.62 11.34 8.20
N SER A 35 2.01 11.42 6.93
CA SER A 35 1.48 12.41 5.98
C SER A 35 0.05 12.10 5.53
N TYR A 36 -0.45 10.87 5.72
CA TYR A 36 -1.83 10.52 5.33
C TYR A 36 -2.83 11.31 6.18
N THR A 37 -3.66 12.16 5.57
CA THR A 37 -4.59 13.05 6.30
C THR A 37 -6.08 12.73 6.14
N TYR A 38 -6.44 11.73 5.32
CA TYR A 38 -7.85 11.45 5.05
C TYR A 38 -8.60 10.91 6.28
N SER A 39 -9.34 11.81 6.93
CA SER A 39 -9.99 11.60 8.23
C SER A 39 -11.03 10.49 8.20
N MET A 40 -11.76 10.34 7.09
CA MET A 40 -12.80 9.33 6.96
C MET A 40 -12.22 7.91 7.06
N VAL A 41 -11.11 7.62 6.39
CA VAL A 41 -10.46 6.31 6.50
C VAL A 41 -9.90 6.06 7.90
N LYS A 42 -9.28 7.06 8.52
CA LYS A 42 -8.78 6.95 9.91
C LYS A 42 -9.88 6.70 10.93
N LYS A 43 -11.10 7.18 10.68
CA LYS A 43 -12.25 6.98 11.58
C LYS A 43 -12.78 5.55 11.57
N TYR A 44 -12.75 4.88 10.42
CA TYR A 44 -13.39 3.56 10.24
C TYR A 44 -12.41 2.40 10.13
N THR A 45 -11.11 2.66 10.18
CA THR A 45 -10.05 1.65 10.06
C THR A 45 -9.04 1.85 11.17
N ASP A 46 -8.58 0.76 11.78
CA ASP A 46 -7.38 0.80 12.62
C ASP A 46 -6.16 1.07 11.72
N PHE A 47 -5.90 2.34 11.47
CA PHE A 47 -4.87 2.77 10.53
C PHE A 47 -3.46 2.47 11.04
N THR A 48 -3.29 2.27 12.34
CA THR A 48 -1.99 1.98 12.95
C THR A 48 -1.60 0.53 12.74
N ASN A 49 -2.52 -0.41 12.98
CA ASN A 49 -2.19 -1.84 12.98
C ASN A 49 -2.65 -2.59 11.72
N ALA A 50 -3.73 -2.13 11.07
CA ALA A 50 -4.34 -2.86 9.95
C ALA A 50 -3.90 -2.36 8.58
N VAL A 51 -3.13 -1.26 8.49
CA VAL A 51 -2.74 -0.63 7.22
C VAL A 51 -1.22 -0.66 7.04
N VAL A 52 -0.79 -1.13 5.87
CA VAL A 52 0.60 -1.10 5.42
C VAL A 52 0.67 -0.25 4.15
N ILE A 53 1.58 0.72 4.10
CA ILE A 53 1.57 1.75 3.05
C ILE A 53 2.97 2.03 2.51
N GLY A 54 3.10 2.16 1.19
CA GLY A 54 4.37 2.48 0.53
C GLY A 54 5.46 1.47 0.92
N GLN A 55 6.58 1.96 1.46
CA GLN A 55 7.72 1.14 1.85
C GLN A 55 7.33 -0.03 2.78
N GLU A 56 6.41 0.19 3.73
CA GLU A 56 5.98 -0.87 4.66
C GLU A 56 5.32 -2.04 3.94
N PHE A 57 4.52 -1.75 2.92
CA PHE A 57 3.88 -2.79 2.10
C PHE A 57 4.92 -3.54 1.27
N TRP A 58 5.80 -2.80 0.57
CA TRP A 58 6.79 -3.42 -0.32
C TRP A 58 7.85 -4.22 0.43
N SER A 59 8.25 -3.80 1.64
CA SER A 59 9.14 -4.57 2.51
C SER A 59 8.51 -5.86 3.06
N LEU A 60 7.17 -6.02 3.01
CA LEU A 60 6.50 -7.27 3.41
C LEU A 60 6.50 -8.32 2.30
N ILE A 61 6.52 -7.89 1.04
CA ILE A 61 6.36 -8.78 -0.13
C ILE A 61 7.60 -8.87 -1.00
N GLY A 62 8.64 -8.10 -0.69
CA GLY A 62 9.89 -8.04 -1.43
C GLY A 62 11.08 -7.74 -0.53
N GLU A 63 12.19 -7.39 -1.16
CA GLU A 63 13.43 -7.02 -0.48
C GLU A 63 13.34 -5.59 0.08
N PRO A 64 14.18 -5.22 1.07
CA PRO A 64 14.20 -3.87 1.62
C PRO A 64 14.42 -2.76 0.57
N SER A 65 15.06 -3.09 -0.56
CA SER A 65 15.31 -2.17 -1.67
C SER A 65 14.16 -2.06 -2.68
N THR A 66 13.20 -2.99 -2.68
CA THR A 66 12.16 -3.10 -3.72
C THR A 66 11.38 -1.81 -3.92
N TYR A 67 11.02 -1.12 -2.84
CA TYR A 67 10.28 0.14 -2.96
C TYR A 67 11.10 1.23 -3.64
N THR A 68 12.36 1.38 -3.26
CA THR A 68 13.26 2.39 -3.81
C THR A 68 13.57 2.12 -5.27
N GLU A 69 13.86 0.86 -5.62
CA GLU A 69 14.08 0.43 -7.01
C GLU A 69 12.85 0.71 -7.88
N LEU A 70 11.64 0.42 -7.37
CA LEU A 70 10.40 0.73 -8.08
C LEU A 70 10.28 2.24 -8.34
N LEU A 71 10.55 3.08 -7.34
CA LEU A 71 10.50 4.54 -7.49
C LEU A 71 11.52 5.04 -8.53
N GLU A 72 12.72 4.47 -8.56
CA GLU A 72 13.72 4.82 -9.58
C GLU A 72 13.28 4.43 -10.99
N ILE A 73 12.67 3.25 -11.17
CA ILE A 73 12.09 2.84 -12.45
C ILE A 73 11.00 3.83 -12.89
N TYR A 74 10.09 4.20 -11.99
CA TYR A 74 9.06 5.21 -12.28
C TYR A 74 9.67 6.55 -12.69
N ARG A 75 10.75 6.99 -12.03
CA ARG A 75 11.46 8.22 -12.35
C ARG A 75 12.12 8.15 -13.72
N GLU A 76 12.82 7.06 -14.03
CA GLU A 76 13.49 6.83 -15.32
C GLU A 76 12.48 6.82 -16.47
N VAL A 77 11.40 6.04 -16.34
CA VAL A 77 10.33 5.97 -17.34
C VAL A 77 9.66 7.33 -17.50
N GLY A 78 9.34 8.00 -16.39
CA GLY A 78 8.71 9.32 -16.39
C GLY A 78 9.55 10.37 -17.13
N LEU A 79 10.87 10.38 -16.92
CA LEU A 79 11.78 11.25 -17.65
C LEU A 79 11.81 10.92 -19.15
N SER A 80 11.91 9.64 -19.50
CA SER A 80 11.94 9.19 -20.90
C SER A 80 10.65 9.50 -21.67
N LYS A 81 9.51 9.57 -20.97
CA LYS A 81 8.17 9.82 -21.53
C LYS A 81 7.64 11.23 -21.27
N SER A 82 8.44 12.09 -20.66
CA SER A 82 8.02 13.42 -20.21
C SER A 82 7.40 14.27 -21.33
N SER A 83 7.98 14.28 -22.53
CA SER A 83 7.46 15.01 -23.68
C SER A 83 6.10 14.50 -24.16
N GLU A 84 5.91 13.17 -24.19
CA GLU A 84 4.64 12.54 -24.59
C GLU A 84 3.54 12.81 -23.55
N ILE A 85 3.89 12.73 -22.26
CA ILE A 85 2.96 13.00 -21.15
C ILE A 85 2.52 14.46 -21.18
N THR A 86 3.46 15.39 -21.37
CA THR A 86 3.17 16.83 -21.42
C THR A 86 2.26 17.18 -22.60
N GLN A 87 2.48 16.56 -23.76
CA GLN A 87 1.64 16.77 -24.93
C GLN A 87 0.19 16.25 -24.74
N LYS A 88 -0.01 15.22 -23.92
CA LYS A 88 -1.35 14.69 -23.60
C LYS A 88 -2.09 15.49 -22.52
N LEU A 89 -1.39 16.38 -21.81
CA LEU A 89 -1.94 17.22 -20.73
C LEU A 89 -2.36 18.62 -21.21
N LEU A 90 -1.93 19.02 -22.41
CA LEU A 90 -2.31 20.26 -23.10
C LEU A 90 -3.42 19.99 -24.11
#